data_AF-A0A6J7LPC0-F1
#
_entry.id   AF-A0A6J7LPC0-F1
#
_cell.length_a   1.000
_cell.length_b   1.000
_cell.length_c   1.000
_cell.angle_alpha   90.00
_cell.angle_beta   90.00
_cell.angle_gamma   90.00
#
_symmetry.space_group_name_H-M   'P 1'
#
loop_
_entity.id
_entity.type
_entity.pdbx_description
1 polymer ?
#
loop_
_entity_poly.entity_id
_entity_poly.type
_entity_poly.pdbx_seq_one_letter_code
_entity_poly.pdbx_strand_id
1 'polypeptide(L)'
;MFLAGCGGSGGSAADASAGAATPIVRGDVLGVGAVTGVEARLDQDNKMNVIAFWNNAKVPLTQKLIGYRVQVASGSDGPWADAGWDCKYDSTGSSQTNSCRMNNQVSGTYSFRVAAITKLVGKSGVKSEGAWSAGSVAVTVLNFVGTPATPTVAIGNTKITVTVAAGTATDGIVGGAPASYTVTASPAVSGGTCTVDGASGFCDVTGLKNGTAYTFTATAKNAASLVSSPASSPSAAITPGVAPGPPRIGVVAVKGETSVQVAYSAPQNGGIPITSYTASSNPGGITGTVSQAVAGVITVTGLAAGTAYTFTVTATNAAGISLGSASSAPVTTDYSIGSTGPGGGVVFYSSSNGFTSTGSACGTRCHNLEAATASPVLLNWCNYYPKAIYTSTAIGSGFENTRLMAAGCDAGAGNSARATTTTVAGVTFSDWFLPSKDELTAYAQNVAAGGGFVAGNYWSSSQGGPDNAYFRGYPNGNSGSDWKLSGFWVRPVRAF
;
A
#
# COMPACT_ATOMS: atom_id res chain seq x y z
N MET A 1 -37.09 -10.09 -36.70
CA MET A 1 -38.28 -10.86 -36.27
C MET A 1 -38.93 -10.07 -35.15
N PHE A 2 -40.14 -9.54 -35.41
CA PHE A 2 -41.10 -8.89 -34.50
C PHE A 2 -40.70 -7.56 -33.81
N LEU A 3 -41.54 -6.52 -33.71
CA LEU A 3 -42.94 -6.31 -34.13
C LEU A 3 -43.21 -4.79 -34.19
N ALA A 4 -44.03 -4.39 -35.15
CA ALA A 4 -44.66 -3.08 -35.26
C ALA A 4 -45.80 -2.90 -34.23
N GLY A 5 -46.28 -1.66 -34.05
CA GLY A 5 -47.53 -1.41 -33.32
C GLY A 5 -47.97 0.05 -33.38
N CYS A 6 -48.96 0.33 -34.24
CA CYS A 6 -49.68 1.59 -34.43
C CYS A 6 -50.48 2.07 -33.21
N GLY A 7 -50.85 3.37 -33.23
CA GLY A 7 -52.04 3.89 -32.54
C GLY A 7 -52.11 5.42 -32.49
N GLY A 8 -53.04 6.04 -33.25
CA GLY A 8 -53.38 7.48 -33.19
C GLY A 8 -54.01 7.88 -31.85
N SER A 9 -54.55 9.07 -31.60
CA SER A 9 -54.98 10.23 -32.38
C SER A 9 -55.45 11.28 -31.36
N GLY A 10 -55.40 12.58 -31.67
CA GLY A 10 -56.14 13.60 -30.90
C GLY A 10 -55.41 14.94 -30.81
N GLY A 11 -55.85 15.90 -31.60
CA GLY A 11 -55.16 17.17 -31.82
C GLY A 11 -55.37 18.25 -30.76
N SER A 12 -54.59 19.31 -30.91
CA SER A 12 -54.97 20.67 -30.53
C SER A 12 -54.32 21.60 -31.54
N ALA A 13 -55.14 22.30 -32.33
CA ALA A 13 -54.69 23.33 -33.23
C ALA A 13 -54.16 24.53 -32.42
N ALA A 14 -52.93 24.94 -32.68
CA ALA A 14 -52.41 26.26 -32.31
C ALA A 14 -51.36 26.69 -33.35
N ASP A 15 -51.84 27.54 -34.26
CA ASP A 15 -51.14 28.64 -34.94
C ASP A 15 -49.79 28.37 -35.64
N ALA A 16 -49.86 27.77 -36.83
CA ALA A 16 -48.80 27.87 -37.83
C ALA A 16 -49.00 29.15 -38.66
N SER A 17 -48.53 30.30 -38.15
CA SER A 17 -48.27 31.47 -38.99
C SER A 17 -46.94 31.28 -39.74
N ALA A 18 -46.93 30.31 -40.67
CA ALA A 18 -45.92 30.27 -41.72
C ALA A 18 -46.14 31.49 -42.62
N GLY A 19 -45.40 32.56 -42.34
CA GLY A 19 -45.33 33.72 -43.24
C GLY A 19 -44.90 33.24 -44.61
N ALA A 20 -45.83 33.30 -45.58
CA ALA A 20 -45.60 32.89 -46.95
C ALA A 20 -44.35 33.58 -47.51
N ALA A 21 -43.30 32.80 -47.78
CA ALA A 21 -42.13 33.29 -48.49
C ALA A 21 -42.57 33.71 -49.89
N THR A 22 -42.37 34.98 -50.22
CA THR A 22 -42.57 35.52 -51.57
C THR A 22 -41.68 34.76 -52.56
N PRO A 23 -42.18 34.33 -53.73
CA PRO A 23 -41.41 33.55 -54.68
C PRO A 23 -40.23 34.38 -55.20
N ILE A 24 -39.02 33.84 -55.04
CA ILE A 24 -37.79 34.44 -55.58
C ILE A 24 -37.72 34.10 -57.07
N VAL A 25 -37.70 35.10 -57.95
CA VAL A 25 -37.49 34.90 -59.39
C VAL A 25 -36.00 34.96 -59.68
N ARG A 26 -35.43 33.88 -60.23
CA ARG A 26 -34.03 33.83 -60.71
C ARG A 26 -33.90 34.68 -61.98
N GLY A 27 -33.17 35.78 -61.92
CA GLY A 27 -32.99 36.72 -63.03
C GLY A 27 -31.72 37.53 -62.89
N ASP A 28 -31.19 38.00 -64.03
CA ASP A 28 -29.82 38.47 -64.27
C ASP A 28 -29.31 39.56 -63.30
N VAL A 29 -28.62 39.12 -62.25
CA VAL A 29 -27.74 39.96 -61.44
C VAL A 29 -26.33 39.90 -62.05
N LEU A 30 -25.88 40.98 -62.67
CA LEU A 30 -24.55 41.11 -63.27
C LEU A 30 -23.50 41.49 -62.21
N GLY A 31 -22.82 40.48 -61.65
CA GLY A 31 -21.58 40.66 -60.90
C GLY A 31 -21.57 39.94 -59.57
N VAL A 32 -20.95 38.76 -59.55
CA VAL A 32 -20.92 37.92 -58.35
C VAL A 32 -19.84 38.41 -57.39
N GLY A 33 -20.21 38.72 -56.14
CA GLY A 33 -19.22 39.00 -55.11
C GLY A 33 -18.42 37.72 -54.86
N ALA A 34 -17.17 37.66 -55.32
CA ALA A 34 -16.33 36.49 -55.06
C ALA A 34 -15.97 36.44 -53.57
N VAL A 35 -15.87 35.24 -53.01
CA VAL A 35 -15.24 35.04 -51.70
C VAL A 35 -13.79 35.48 -51.81
N THR A 36 -13.41 36.49 -51.02
CA THR A 36 -12.10 37.14 -51.07
C THR A 36 -11.12 36.55 -50.07
N GLY A 37 -11.60 35.82 -49.06
CA GLY A 37 -10.76 35.16 -48.08
C GLY A 37 -11.56 34.18 -47.22
N VAL A 38 -10.87 33.17 -46.71
CA VAL A 38 -11.40 32.21 -45.74
C VAL A 38 -10.35 31.99 -44.67
N GLU A 39 -10.73 32.09 -43.40
CA GLU A 39 -9.82 31.90 -42.27
C GLU A 39 -10.42 30.95 -41.24
N ALA A 40 -9.56 30.21 -40.53
CA ALA A 40 -9.96 29.36 -39.41
C ALA A 40 -9.36 29.89 -38.11
N ARG A 41 -10.18 29.99 -37.05
CA ARG A 41 -9.77 30.50 -35.73
C ARG A 41 -10.42 29.72 -34.59
N LEU A 42 -9.68 29.48 -33.52
CA LEU A 42 -10.24 29.02 -32.25
C LEU A 42 -10.96 30.18 -31.56
N ASP A 43 -12.09 29.89 -30.91
CA ASP A 43 -12.67 30.82 -29.93
C ASP A 43 -12.13 30.58 -28.52
N GLN A 44 -12.64 31.37 -27.57
CA GLN A 44 -12.23 31.34 -26.16
C GLN A 44 -12.52 29.99 -25.47
N ASP A 45 -13.41 29.18 -26.05
CA ASP A 45 -13.79 27.85 -25.56
C ASP A 45 -13.08 26.73 -26.32
N ASN A 46 -12.04 27.04 -27.11
CA ASN A 46 -11.29 26.12 -27.97
C ASN A 46 -12.13 25.43 -29.06
N LYS A 47 -13.25 26.02 -29.48
CA LYS A 47 -14.01 25.52 -30.63
C LYS A 47 -13.48 26.12 -31.92
N MET A 48 -13.32 25.29 -32.95
CA MET A 48 -12.87 25.72 -34.27
C MET A 48 -14.01 26.42 -35.03
N ASN A 49 -13.71 27.61 -35.53
CA ASN A 49 -14.63 28.42 -36.32
C ASN A 49 -13.99 28.74 -37.67
N VAL A 50 -14.77 28.65 -38.76
CA VAL A 50 -14.32 29.03 -40.11
C VAL A 50 -15.11 30.25 -40.55
N ILE A 51 -14.41 31.30 -40.97
CA ILE A 51 -15.00 32.58 -41.35
C ILE A 51 -14.68 32.83 -42.82
N ALA A 52 -15.72 33.00 -43.64
CA ALA A 52 -15.60 33.41 -45.03
C ALA A 52 -15.85 34.91 -45.16
N PHE A 53 -15.07 35.57 -46.02
CA PHE A 53 -15.12 37.00 -46.28
C PHE A 53 -15.37 37.27 -47.76
N TRP A 54 -16.18 38.27 -48.08
CA TRP A 54 -16.42 38.68 -49.47
C TRP A 54 -16.74 40.17 -49.60
N ASN A 55 -16.54 40.70 -50.80
CA ASN A 55 -16.88 42.08 -51.14
C ASN A 55 -18.33 42.20 -51.65
N ASN A 56 -18.86 43.42 -51.61
CA ASN A 56 -20.18 43.70 -52.15
C ASN A 56 -20.29 43.37 -53.65
N ALA A 57 -21.44 42.81 -54.02
CA ALA A 57 -21.79 42.43 -55.38
C ALA A 57 -22.18 43.68 -56.14
N LYS A 58 -21.82 43.74 -57.42
CA LYS A 58 -22.28 44.82 -58.29
C LYS A 58 -23.73 44.50 -58.67
N VAL A 59 -24.65 45.38 -58.31
CA VAL A 59 -26.07 45.24 -58.64
C VAL A 59 -26.48 46.32 -59.64
N PRO A 60 -27.33 46.01 -60.65
CA PRO A 60 -27.84 47.02 -61.57
C PRO A 60 -28.57 48.15 -60.83
N LEU A 61 -28.57 49.38 -61.37
CA LEU A 61 -29.24 50.53 -60.75
C LEU A 61 -30.76 50.34 -60.54
N THR A 62 -31.36 49.38 -61.23
CA THR A 62 -32.77 48.99 -61.10
C THR A 62 -33.04 48.08 -59.90
N GLN A 63 -32.00 47.63 -59.19
CA GLN A 63 -32.05 46.71 -58.07
C GLN A 63 -31.27 47.25 -56.87
N LYS A 64 -31.75 46.96 -55.66
CA LYS A 64 -31.06 47.24 -54.40
C LYS A 64 -30.57 45.93 -53.79
N LEU A 65 -29.30 45.85 -53.42
CA LEU A 65 -28.75 44.74 -52.65
C LEU A 65 -29.38 44.74 -51.25
N ILE A 66 -29.94 43.59 -50.84
CA ILE A 66 -30.61 43.44 -49.54
C ILE A 66 -30.03 42.31 -48.69
N GLY A 67 -29.12 41.50 -49.23
CA GLY A 67 -28.42 40.48 -48.46
C GLY A 67 -27.67 39.48 -49.32
N TYR A 68 -27.21 38.41 -48.69
CA TYR A 68 -26.50 37.31 -49.33
C TYR A 68 -27.02 35.97 -48.84
N ARG A 69 -26.91 34.98 -49.72
CA ARG A 69 -27.01 33.57 -49.39
C ARG A 69 -25.62 32.96 -49.49
N VAL A 70 -25.24 32.15 -48.50
CA VAL A 70 -23.91 31.53 -48.44
C VAL A 70 -24.08 30.01 -48.47
N GLN A 71 -23.26 29.34 -49.27
CA GLN A 71 -23.19 27.89 -49.33
C GLN A 71 -21.77 27.41 -49.03
N VAL A 72 -21.70 26.20 -48.47
CA VAL A 72 -20.47 25.49 -48.18
C VAL A 72 -20.48 24.12 -48.83
N ALA A 73 -19.31 23.69 -49.27
CA ALA A 73 -19.06 22.33 -49.72
C ALA A 73 -17.95 21.69 -48.87
N SER A 74 -18.09 20.40 -48.61
CA SER A 74 -16.98 19.57 -48.13
C SER A 74 -16.07 19.20 -49.33
N GLY A 75 -14.81 19.64 -49.29
CA GLY A 75 -13.84 19.51 -50.36
C GLY A 75 -13.72 20.77 -51.24
N SER A 76 -13.00 20.64 -52.35
CA SER A 76 -12.81 21.74 -53.31
C SER A 76 -14.04 22.01 -54.18
N ASP A 77 -14.90 21.01 -54.40
CA ASP A 77 -16.13 21.09 -55.23
C ASP A 77 -17.17 20.01 -54.87
N GLY A 78 -17.55 19.95 -53.59
CA GLY A 78 -18.56 19.00 -53.07
C GLY A 78 -20.02 19.45 -53.27
N PRO A 79 -21.00 18.62 -52.86
CA PRO A 79 -22.40 19.03 -52.84
C PRO A 79 -22.59 20.26 -51.94
N TRP A 80 -23.14 21.32 -52.51
CA TRP A 80 -23.31 22.59 -51.83
C TRP A 80 -24.52 22.57 -50.89
N ALA A 81 -24.27 22.84 -49.62
CA ALA A 81 -25.30 22.99 -48.60
C ALA A 81 -25.37 24.43 -48.10
N ASP A 82 -26.55 24.84 -47.64
CA ASP A 82 -26.74 26.18 -47.11
C ASP A 82 -26.04 26.34 -45.77
N ALA A 83 -25.24 27.41 -45.67
CA ALA A 83 -24.58 27.77 -44.43
C ALA A 83 -25.63 28.27 -43.42
N GLY A 84 -25.84 27.53 -42.35
CA GLY A 84 -26.89 27.84 -41.38
C GLY A 84 -26.46 28.67 -40.17
N TRP A 85 -25.59 29.69 -40.24
CA TRP A 85 -25.16 30.43 -39.03
C TRP A 85 -24.73 31.90 -39.28
N ASP A 86 -24.47 32.64 -38.19
CA ASP A 86 -24.25 34.10 -38.02
C ASP A 86 -23.47 34.79 -39.17
N CYS A 87 -24.23 35.32 -40.14
CA CYS A 87 -23.69 36.12 -41.23
C CYS A 87 -23.94 37.61 -40.98
N LYS A 88 -22.89 38.42 -41.13
CA LYS A 88 -22.96 39.88 -41.09
C LYS A 88 -22.73 40.44 -42.48
N TYR A 89 -23.68 41.23 -42.97
CA TYR A 89 -23.60 41.86 -44.29
C TYR A 89 -23.96 43.34 -44.24
N ASP A 90 -23.24 44.15 -45.02
CA ASP A 90 -23.53 45.58 -45.20
C ASP A 90 -24.34 45.79 -46.50
N SER A 91 -25.63 46.10 -46.33
CA SER A 91 -26.55 46.40 -47.44
C SER A 91 -26.50 47.85 -47.94
N THR A 92 -25.66 48.70 -47.33
CA THR A 92 -25.60 50.15 -47.60
C THR A 92 -24.46 50.58 -48.54
N GLY A 93 -23.57 49.64 -48.91
CA GLY A 93 -22.48 49.91 -49.86
C GLY A 93 -21.26 50.61 -49.25
N SER A 94 -21.13 50.62 -47.92
CA SER A 94 -20.12 51.40 -47.19
C SER A 94 -18.82 50.63 -46.91
N SER A 95 -18.10 50.16 -47.93
CA SER A 95 -16.73 49.60 -47.84
C SER A 95 -16.42 48.47 -46.82
N GLN A 96 -17.38 47.98 -46.03
CA GLN A 96 -17.14 46.91 -45.06
C GLN A 96 -17.15 45.55 -45.75
N THR A 97 -16.20 44.70 -45.41
CA THR A 97 -16.11 43.31 -45.88
C THR A 97 -17.24 42.50 -45.26
N ASN A 98 -18.07 41.85 -46.09
CA ASN A 98 -19.11 40.95 -45.60
C ASN A 98 -18.47 39.67 -45.05
N SER A 99 -19.08 39.08 -44.02
CA SER A 99 -18.56 37.83 -43.45
C SER A 99 -19.65 36.88 -42.99
N CYS A 100 -19.34 35.58 -43.01
CA CYS A 100 -20.16 34.57 -42.36
C CYS A 100 -19.30 33.60 -41.58
N ARG A 101 -19.68 33.36 -40.33
CA ARG A 101 -18.96 32.48 -39.41
C ARG A 101 -19.68 31.15 -39.24
N MET A 102 -18.97 30.07 -39.56
CA MET A 102 -19.37 28.71 -39.24
C MET A 102 -18.78 28.30 -37.91
N ASN A 103 -19.64 28.05 -36.94
CA ASN A 103 -19.23 27.63 -35.60
C ASN A 103 -19.04 26.12 -35.53
N ASN A 104 -18.16 25.67 -34.63
CA ASN A 104 -18.04 24.28 -34.21
C ASN A 104 -17.73 23.31 -35.37
N GLN A 105 -16.81 23.68 -36.25
CA GLN A 105 -16.44 22.85 -37.40
C GLN A 105 -15.53 21.69 -36.98
N VAL A 106 -15.78 20.50 -37.55
CA VAL A 106 -14.90 19.33 -37.46
C VAL A 106 -13.75 19.45 -38.48
N SER A 107 -12.76 18.56 -38.41
CA SER A 107 -11.70 18.54 -39.42
C SER A 107 -12.26 18.21 -40.80
N GLY A 108 -11.80 18.95 -41.79
CA GLY A 108 -12.27 18.80 -43.15
C GLY A 108 -11.67 19.85 -44.06
N THR A 109 -11.87 19.67 -45.35
CA THR A 109 -11.59 20.69 -46.35
C THR A 109 -12.90 21.37 -46.70
N TYR A 110 -12.94 22.70 -46.73
CA TYR A 110 -14.16 23.48 -46.93
C TYR A 110 -13.97 24.51 -48.03
N SER A 111 -14.97 24.63 -48.91
CA SER A 111 -15.05 25.69 -49.91
C SER A 111 -16.37 26.45 -49.76
N PHE A 112 -16.35 27.75 -50.05
CA PHE A 112 -17.49 28.64 -49.83
C PHE A 112 -17.90 29.32 -51.13
N ARG A 113 -19.19 29.55 -51.31
CA ARG A 113 -19.71 30.41 -52.38
C ARG A 113 -20.87 31.26 -51.91
N VAL A 114 -21.09 32.39 -52.58
CA VAL A 114 -22.14 33.34 -52.20
C VAL A 114 -23.01 33.73 -53.39
N ALA A 115 -24.27 34.04 -53.12
CA ALA A 115 -25.21 34.61 -54.08
C ALA A 115 -25.86 35.87 -53.49
N ALA A 116 -25.96 36.92 -54.30
CA ALA A 116 -26.55 38.18 -53.88
C ALA A 116 -28.09 38.11 -53.91
N ILE A 117 -28.74 38.64 -52.89
CA ILE A 117 -30.20 38.81 -52.85
C ILE A 117 -30.52 40.28 -53.08
N THR A 118 -31.34 40.56 -54.09
CA THR A 118 -31.73 41.92 -54.47
C THR A 118 -33.24 42.14 -54.40
N LYS A 119 -33.64 43.40 -54.31
CA LYS A 119 -35.04 43.85 -54.46
C LYS A 119 -35.11 44.86 -55.58
N LEU A 120 -36.12 44.76 -56.45
CA LEU A 120 -36.35 45.76 -57.50
C LEU A 120 -36.69 47.13 -56.89
N VAL A 121 -36.04 48.19 -57.39
CA VAL A 121 -36.30 49.56 -56.97
C VAL A 121 -37.69 49.97 -57.48
N GLY A 122 -38.54 50.51 -56.60
CA GLY A 122 -39.90 50.97 -56.94
C GLY A 122 -40.99 49.89 -56.97
N LYS A 123 -40.67 48.60 -56.72
CA LYS A 123 -41.66 47.52 -56.54
C LYS A 123 -41.56 46.89 -55.15
N SER A 124 -42.67 46.82 -54.42
CA SER A 124 -42.70 46.18 -53.10
C SER A 124 -42.86 44.65 -53.24
N GLY A 125 -42.02 43.89 -52.53
CA GLY A 125 -42.18 42.44 -52.35
C GLY A 125 -41.41 41.51 -53.29
N VAL A 126 -40.91 41.96 -54.46
CA VAL A 126 -40.18 41.06 -55.39
C VAL A 126 -38.70 40.98 -55.02
N LYS A 127 -38.27 39.81 -54.53
CA LYS A 127 -36.86 39.47 -54.30
C LYS A 127 -36.34 38.66 -55.47
N SER A 128 -35.08 38.90 -55.84
CA SER A 128 -34.35 38.13 -56.84
C SER A 128 -33.05 37.63 -56.25
N GLU A 129 -32.66 36.42 -56.63
CA GLU A 129 -31.38 35.83 -56.27
C GLU A 129 -30.50 35.77 -57.51
N GLY A 130 -29.27 36.30 -57.37
CA GLY A 130 -28.26 36.27 -58.42
C GLY A 130 -27.60 34.91 -58.59
N ALA A 131 -26.73 34.80 -59.60
CA ALA A 131 -25.91 33.60 -59.78
C ALA A 131 -24.94 33.39 -58.60
N TRP A 132 -24.62 32.12 -58.34
CA TRP A 132 -23.61 31.73 -57.36
C TRP A 132 -22.20 32.14 -57.79
N SER A 133 -21.35 32.49 -56.83
CA SER A 133 -19.93 32.75 -57.09
C SER A 133 -19.21 31.45 -57.45
N ALA A 134 -18.02 31.57 -58.03
CA ALA A 134 -17.06 30.47 -57.98
C ALA A 134 -16.84 30.06 -56.51
N GLY A 135 -16.52 28.78 -56.30
CA GLY A 135 -16.07 28.31 -55.01
C GLY A 135 -14.79 29.04 -54.59
N SER A 136 -14.65 29.33 -53.30
CA SER A 136 -13.41 29.82 -52.74
C SER A 136 -12.30 28.79 -52.93
N VAL A 137 -11.04 29.22 -52.79
CA VAL A 137 -9.96 28.27 -52.52
C VAL A 137 -10.32 27.47 -51.27
N ALA A 138 -10.14 26.16 -51.34
CA ALA A 138 -10.51 25.28 -50.26
C ALA A 138 -9.58 25.49 -49.05
N VAL A 139 -10.16 25.59 -47.85
CA VAL A 139 -9.41 25.68 -46.59
C VAL A 139 -9.49 24.34 -45.87
N THR A 140 -8.31 23.77 -45.59
CA THR A 140 -8.19 22.55 -44.79
C THR A 140 -8.06 22.92 -43.31
N VAL A 141 -9.05 22.52 -42.52
CA VAL A 141 -9.03 22.59 -41.06
C VAL A 141 -8.38 21.30 -40.54
N LEU A 142 -7.18 21.43 -39.97
CA LEU A 142 -6.44 20.31 -39.40
C LEU A 142 -6.99 19.89 -38.04
N ASN A 143 -6.85 18.61 -37.76
CA ASN A 143 -7.24 17.96 -36.52
C ASN A 143 -6.45 18.47 -35.32
N PHE A 144 -7.16 19.03 -34.34
CA PHE A 144 -6.59 19.33 -33.03
C PHE A 144 -6.60 18.06 -32.16
N VAL A 145 -5.55 17.83 -31.39
CA VAL A 145 -5.51 16.70 -30.45
C VAL A 145 -6.26 17.12 -29.18
N GLY A 146 -7.22 16.29 -28.76
CA GLY A 146 -7.94 16.51 -27.51
C GLY A 146 -7.01 16.51 -26.29
N THR A 147 -7.46 17.13 -25.20
CA THR A 147 -6.70 17.16 -23.94
C THR A 147 -6.39 15.72 -23.48
N PRO A 148 -5.12 15.40 -23.14
CA PRO A 148 -4.76 14.09 -22.63
C PRO A 148 -5.50 13.74 -21.33
N ALA A 149 -5.70 12.44 -21.11
CA ALA A 149 -6.10 11.94 -19.81
C ALA A 149 -5.05 12.26 -18.74
N THR A 150 -5.47 12.31 -17.47
CA THR A 150 -4.57 12.52 -16.34
C THR A 150 -3.48 11.44 -16.31
N PRO A 151 -2.18 11.80 -16.27
CA PRO A 151 -1.11 10.83 -16.22
C PRO A 151 -1.06 10.09 -14.88
N THR A 152 -0.61 8.83 -14.90
CA THR A 152 -0.30 8.06 -13.68
C THR A 152 1.20 8.05 -13.42
N VAL A 153 1.58 7.86 -12.15
CA VAL A 153 2.95 8.08 -11.69
C VAL A 153 3.44 6.94 -10.80
N ALA A 154 4.73 6.62 -10.90
CA ALA A 154 5.39 5.62 -10.06
C ALA A 154 6.67 6.19 -9.42
N ILE A 155 6.91 5.82 -8.16
CA ILE A 155 8.02 6.35 -7.35
C ILE A 155 9.36 5.90 -7.93
N GLY A 156 10.34 6.82 -7.92
CA GLY A 156 11.74 6.53 -8.21
C GLY A 156 12.69 7.41 -7.39
N ASN A 157 14.00 7.18 -7.57
CA ASN A 157 15.07 7.92 -6.92
C ASN A 157 15.51 9.09 -7.80
N THR A 158 15.29 10.33 -7.36
CA THR A 158 15.55 11.56 -8.15
C THR A 158 14.85 11.60 -9.52
N LYS A 159 13.91 10.69 -9.73
CA LYS A 159 13.10 10.54 -10.93
C LYS A 159 11.72 10.00 -10.61
N ILE A 160 10.76 10.27 -11.48
CA ILE A 160 9.41 9.69 -11.44
C ILE A 160 9.10 9.16 -12.83
N THR A 161 8.65 7.91 -12.90
CA THR A 161 8.12 7.36 -14.14
C THR A 161 6.69 7.84 -14.30
N VAL A 162 6.41 8.51 -15.41
CA VAL A 162 5.09 9.04 -15.75
C VAL A 162 4.54 8.25 -16.93
N THR A 163 3.35 7.70 -16.78
CA THR A 163 2.65 6.94 -17.82
C THR A 163 1.49 7.75 -18.38
N VAL A 164 1.45 7.87 -19.70
CA VAL A 164 0.38 8.51 -20.46
C VAL A 164 -0.42 7.44 -21.20
N ALA A 165 -1.74 7.47 -21.03
CA ALA A 165 -2.66 6.58 -21.73
C ALA A 165 -3.02 7.16 -23.11
N ALA A 166 -3.44 6.28 -24.02
CA ALA A 166 -3.99 6.70 -25.29
C ALA A 166 -5.24 7.55 -25.04
N GLY A 167 -5.28 8.74 -25.64
CA GLY A 167 -6.45 9.59 -25.57
C GLY A 167 -7.65 8.89 -26.21
N THR A 168 -8.76 8.79 -25.50
CA THR A 168 -10.06 8.56 -26.13
C THR A 168 -10.54 9.90 -26.65
N ALA A 169 -10.93 9.97 -27.94
CA ALA A 169 -11.49 11.19 -28.52
C ALA A 169 -12.82 11.51 -27.83
N THR A 170 -12.78 12.30 -26.76
CA THR A 170 -13.94 12.51 -25.88
C THR A 170 -14.87 13.63 -26.32
N ASP A 171 -14.64 14.29 -27.46
CA ASP A 171 -15.47 15.44 -27.85
C ASP A 171 -15.86 15.51 -29.33
N GLY A 172 -15.94 14.36 -30.02
CA GLY A 172 -16.52 14.30 -31.38
C GLY A 172 -15.73 15.06 -32.47
N ILE A 173 -14.69 15.80 -32.11
CA ILE A 173 -13.65 16.26 -33.03
C ILE A 173 -12.68 15.10 -33.18
N VAL A 174 -12.67 14.50 -34.38
CA VAL A 174 -11.84 13.34 -34.72
C VAL A 174 -10.37 13.77 -34.85
N GLY A 175 -9.77 14.27 -33.77
CA GLY A 175 -8.35 14.55 -33.68
C GLY A 175 -7.57 13.27 -33.94
N GLY A 176 -6.69 13.26 -34.96
CA GLY A 176 -5.83 12.11 -35.24
C GLY A 176 -5.06 11.65 -34.00
N ALA A 177 -4.74 10.36 -33.92
CA ALA A 177 -4.05 9.78 -32.77
C ALA A 177 -2.81 10.61 -32.38
N PRO A 178 -2.58 10.85 -31.07
CA PRO A 178 -1.35 11.50 -30.61
C PRO A 178 -0.14 10.79 -31.18
N ALA A 179 0.79 11.57 -31.74
CA ALA A 179 2.08 11.08 -32.20
C ALA A 179 3.15 11.22 -31.11
N SER A 180 2.97 12.15 -30.17
CA SER A 180 3.83 12.32 -29.02
C SER A 180 3.12 13.04 -27.88
N TYR A 181 3.64 12.86 -26.67
CA TYR A 181 3.27 13.61 -25.47
C TYR A 181 4.49 14.33 -24.92
N THR A 182 4.28 15.51 -24.34
CA THR A 182 5.26 16.21 -23.51
C THR A 182 4.71 16.30 -22.08
N VAL A 183 5.40 15.64 -21.15
CA VAL A 183 5.11 15.66 -19.72
C VAL A 183 5.91 16.79 -19.06
N THR A 184 5.27 17.53 -18.15
CA THR A 184 5.91 18.63 -17.40
C THR A 184 5.64 18.49 -15.91
N ALA A 185 6.69 18.63 -15.10
CA ALA A 185 6.64 18.61 -13.64
C ALA A 185 6.29 19.99 -13.06
N SER A 186 5.56 19.97 -11.95
CA SER A 186 5.33 21.13 -11.09
C SER A 186 5.64 20.75 -9.63
N PRO A 187 6.47 21.53 -8.90
CA PRO A 187 7.19 22.73 -9.33
C PRO A 187 8.20 22.47 -10.45
N ALA A 188 8.51 23.50 -11.24
CA ALA A 188 9.44 23.40 -12.35
C ALA A 188 10.88 23.16 -11.85
N VAL A 189 11.58 22.23 -12.49
CA VAL A 189 13.01 21.93 -12.25
C VAL A 189 13.74 21.76 -13.59
N SER A 190 15.07 21.91 -13.58
CA SER A 190 15.90 21.60 -14.75
C SER A 190 15.79 20.11 -15.08
N GLY A 191 15.35 19.77 -16.30
CA GLY A 191 15.05 18.40 -16.69
C GLY A 191 13.67 17.90 -16.24
N GLY A 192 12.82 18.79 -15.71
CA GLY A 192 11.45 18.49 -15.27
C GLY A 192 10.46 18.23 -16.41
N THR A 193 10.94 17.92 -17.61
CA THR A 193 10.12 17.55 -18.77
C THR A 193 10.64 16.25 -19.39
N CYS A 194 9.73 15.45 -19.93
CA CYS A 194 10.09 14.29 -20.75
C CYS A 194 9.09 14.11 -21.89
N THR A 195 9.51 13.42 -22.94
CA THR A 195 8.67 13.12 -24.11
C THR A 195 8.35 11.63 -24.18
N VAL A 196 7.13 11.32 -24.61
CA VAL A 196 6.70 9.96 -24.94
C VAL A 196 6.34 9.95 -26.42
N ASP A 197 7.00 9.10 -27.20
CA ASP A 197 6.69 8.92 -28.61
C ASP A 197 5.58 7.86 -28.78
N GLY A 198 4.65 8.13 -29.70
CA GLY A 198 3.50 7.28 -29.98
C GLY A 198 2.21 7.69 -29.25
N ALA A 199 1.20 6.85 -29.41
CA ALA A 199 -0.15 7.11 -28.91
C ALA A 199 -0.30 6.85 -27.40
N SER A 200 0.64 6.16 -26.76
CA SER A 200 0.71 5.93 -25.32
C SER A 200 2.11 5.45 -24.95
N GLY A 201 2.45 5.49 -23.65
CA GLY A 201 3.73 5.01 -23.17
C GLY A 201 4.11 5.61 -21.82
N PHE A 202 5.39 5.58 -21.49
CA PHE A 202 5.93 6.15 -20.27
C PHE A 202 7.24 6.88 -20.54
N CYS A 203 7.56 7.85 -19.69
CA CYS A 203 8.89 8.46 -19.65
C CYS A 203 9.32 8.76 -18.21
N ASP A 204 10.62 8.81 -17.99
CA ASP A 204 11.19 9.20 -16.71
C ASP A 204 11.44 10.71 -16.70
N VAL A 205 10.77 11.43 -15.80
CA VAL A 205 11.14 12.81 -15.47
C VAL A 205 12.29 12.75 -14.47
N THR A 206 13.44 13.32 -14.83
CA THR A 206 14.68 13.26 -14.05
C THR A 206 15.03 14.61 -13.42
N GLY A 207 16.09 14.67 -12.60
CA GLY A 207 16.51 15.91 -11.94
C GLY A 207 15.59 16.35 -10.79
N LEU A 208 14.68 15.47 -10.37
CA LEU A 208 13.77 15.73 -9.24
C LEU A 208 14.53 15.59 -7.92
N LYS A 209 14.16 16.42 -6.95
CA LYS A 209 14.71 16.36 -5.58
C LYS A 209 13.90 15.40 -4.71
N ASN A 210 14.55 14.39 -4.13
CA ASN A 210 13.91 13.51 -3.14
C ASN A 210 13.35 14.31 -1.96
N GLY A 211 12.17 13.92 -1.47
CA GLY A 211 11.47 14.62 -0.39
C GLY A 211 10.73 15.89 -0.79
N THR A 212 10.70 16.22 -2.08
CA THR A 212 9.83 17.27 -2.62
C THR A 212 8.66 16.63 -3.37
N ALA A 213 7.43 17.07 -3.10
CA ALA A 213 6.26 16.59 -3.82
C ALA A 213 6.16 17.26 -5.19
N TYR A 214 5.85 16.47 -6.22
CA TYR A 214 5.63 16.94 -7.59
C TYR A 214 4.28 16.45 -8.11
N THR A 215 3.69 17.22 -9.01
CA THR A 215 2.60 16.79 -9.89
C THR A 215 3.03 16.89 -11.34
N PHE A 216 2.38 16.12 -12.22
CA PHE A 216 2.74 16.03 -13.63
C PHE A 216 1.53 16.29 -14.51
N THR A 217 1.70 17.12 -15.52
CA THR A 217 0.71 17.34 -16.59
C THR A 217 1.27 16.87 -17.92
N ALA A 218 0.39 16.49 -18.86
CA ALA A 218 0.78 16.08 -20.20
C ALA A 218 0.08 16.95 -21.26
N THR A 219 0.82 17.32 -22.30
CA THR A 219 0.28 17.88 -23.55
C THR A 219 0.56 16.91 -24.69
N ALA A 220 -0.27 16.90 -25.73
CA ALA A 220 -0.12 16.01 -26.87
C ALA A 220 0.03 16.78 -28.18
N LYS A 221 0.73 16.16 -29.15
CA LYS A 221 0.83 16.61 -30.54
C LYS A 221 0.55 15.43 -31.48
N ASN A 222 -0.16 15.67 -32.57
CA ASN A 222 -0.27 14.70 -33.67
C ASN A 222 0.76 15.03 -34.76
N ALA A 223 1.01 14.08 -35.68
CA ALA A 223 2.02 14.23 -36.73
C ALA A 223 1.72 15.36 -37.73
N ALA A 224 0.47 15.83 -37.81
CA ALA A 224 0.01 16.83 -38.77
C ALA A 224 -0.15 18.24 -38.17
N SER A 225 -0.05 18.40 -36.84
CA SER A 225 -0.30 19.67 -36.14
C SER A 225 1.00 20.31 -35.66
N LEU A 226 1.12 21.63 -35.85
CA LEU A 226 2.17 22.46 -35.26
C LEU A 226 1.84 22.92 -33.83
N VAL A 227 0.61 22.68 -33.36
CA VAL A 227 0.07 23.21 -32.09
C VAL A 227 -0.14 22.07 -31.08
N SER A 228 0.30 22.27 -29.84
CA SER A 228 0.05 21.36 -28.70
C SER A 228 -1.39 21.45 -28.21
N SER A 229 -1.94 20.34 -27.71
CA SER A 229 -3.19 20.35 -26.94
C SER A 229 -3.08 21.20 -25.66
N PRO A 230 -4.21 21.59 -25.04
CA PRO A 230 -4.24 21.93 -23.62
C PRO A 230 -3.59 20.84 -22.77
N ALA A 231 -3.06 21.25 -21.62
CA ALA A 231 -2.51 20.32 -20.63
C ALA A 231 -3.62 19.51 -19.95
N SER A 232 -3.32 18.25 -19.62
CA SER A 232 -4.18 17.42 -18.78
C SER A 232 -4.38 18.04 -17.39
N SER A 233 -5.36 17.52 -16.65
CA SER A 233 -5.36 17.64 -15.19
C SER A 233 -4.03 17.12 -14.60
N PRO A 234 -3.52 17.70 -13.51
CA PRO A 234 -2.31 17.23 -12.85
C PRO A 234 -2.50 15.83 -12.25
N SER A 235 -1.44 15.03 -12.26
CA SER A 235 -1.38 13.76 -11.54
C SER A 235 -1.63 13.94 -10.03
N ALA A 236 -1.87 12.84 -9.32
CA ALA A 236 -1.71 12.84 -7.87
C ALA A 236 -0.29 13.30 -7.49
N ALA A 237 -0.18 14.03 -6.38
CA ALA A 237 1.13 14.46 -5.88
C ALA A 237 1.95 13.24 -5.46
N ILE A 238 3.20 13.19 -5.91
CA ILE A 238 4.12 12.10 -5.63
C ILE A 238 5.47 12.67 -5.21
N THR A 239 6.09 12.05 -4.20
CA THR A 239 7.39 12.46 -3.67
C THR A 239 8.43 11.42 -4.09
N PRO A 240 9.46 11.78 -4.87
CA PRO A 240 10.58 10.89 -5.16
C PRO A 240 11.36 10.58 -3.88
N GLY A 241 11.96 9.39 -3.83
CA GLY A 241 12.71 8.94 -2.67
C GLY A 241 13.32 7.56 -2.88
N VAL A 242 14.00 7.10 -1.83
CA VAL A 242 14.60 5.77 -1.75
C VAL A 242 14.06 5.03 -0.53
N ALA A 243 14.24 3.71 -0.50
CA ALA A 243 13.98 2.94 0.70
C ALA A 243 14.76 3.51 1.90
N PRO A 244 14.28 3.34 3.13
CA PRO A 244 14.96 3.89 4.30
C PRO A 244 16.37 3.27 4.48
N GLY A 245 17.22 3.95 5.24
CA GLY A 245 18.45 3.33 5.76
C GLY A 245 18.15 2.15 6.71
N PRO A 246 19.14 1.33 7.09
CA PRO A 246 18.94 0.26 8.05
C PRO A 246 18.65 0.82 9.46
N PRO A 247 17.60 0.35 10.15
CA PRO A 247 17.37 0.67 11.55
C PRO A 247 18.52 0.22 12.44
N ARG A 248 18.57 0.74 13.67
CA ARG A 248 19.50 0.24 14.70
C ARG A 248 18.73 -0.31 15.89
N ILE A 249 19.03 -1.56 16.25
CA ILE A 249 18.47 -2.23 17.43
C ILE A 249 19.04 -1.62 18.71
N GLY A 250 18.17 -1.45 19.71
CA GLY A 250 18.48 -1.06 21.08
C GLY A 250 18.42 -2.26 22.02
N VAL A 251 17.71 -2.12 23.13
CA VAL A 251 17.53 -3.20 24.11
C VAL A 251 16.60 -4.27 23.55
N VAL A 252 16.99 -5.53 23.71
CA VAL A 252 16.14 -6.70 23.47
C VAL A 252 15.83 -7.32 24.82
N ALA A 253 14.55 -7.45 25.17
CA ALA A 253 14.11 -7.91 26.48
C ALA A 253 13.05 -9.01 26.37
N VAL A 254 13.18 -10.06 27.17
CA VAL A 254 12.14 -11.09 27.32
C VAL A 254 10.92 -10.47 27.98
N LYS A 255 9.75 -10.65 27.37
CA LYS A 255 8.46 -10.18 27.91
C LYS A 255 7.64 -11.34 28.47
N GLY A 256 7.82 -12.54 27.93
CA GLY A 256 7.19 -13.77 28.39
C GLY A 256 7.74 -14.98 27.64
N GLU A 257 7.22 -16.17 27.96
CA GLU A 257 7.73 -17.45 27.47
C GLU A 257 7.82 -17.56 25.95
N THR A 258 6.87 -16.95 25.25
CA THR A 258 6.81 -16.97 23.79
C THR A 258 6.92 -15.58 23.18
N SER A 259 7.42 -14.58 23.94
CA SER A 259 7.50 -13.19 23.45
C SER A 259 8.70 -12.39 23.91
N VAL A 260 9.25 -11.60 22.97
CA VAL A 260 10.39 -10.70 23.16
C VAL A 260 10.04 -9.32 22.64
N GLN A 261 10.53 -8.29 23.33
CA GLN A 261 10.49 -6.91 22.90
C GLN A 261 11.83 -6.48 22.31
N VAL A 262 11.80 -5.91 21.10
CA VAL A 262 12.95 -5.40 20.36
C VAL A 262 12.80 -3.89 20.23
N ALA A 263 13.56 -3.13 21.03
CA ALA A 263 13.64 -1.69 20.87
C ALA A 263 14.48 -1.34 19.63
N TYR A 264 14.12 -0.27 18.93
CA TYR A 264 14.82 0.19 17.73
C TYR A 264 14.82 1.72 17.62
N SER A 265 15.80 2.24 16.88
CA SER A 265 15.88 3.65 16.49
C SER A 265 15.64 3.83 14.99
N ALA A 266 14.98 4.93 14.64
CA ALA A 266 14.60 5.25 13.27
C ALA A 266 15.84 5.62 12.41
N PRO A 267 15.96 5.09 11.19
CA PRO A 267 16.98 5.49 10.23
C PRO A 267 16.60 6.76 9.47
N GLN A 268 17.47 7.24 8.58
CA GLN A 268 17.09 8.23 7.58
C GLN A 268 16.00 7.65 6.65
N ASN A 269 14.95 8.43 6.42
CA ASN A 269 13.74 7.99 5.72
C ASN A 269 13.87 7.91 4.18
N GLY A 270 15.02 8.28 3.60
CA GLY A 270 15.22 8.27 2.15
C GLY A 270 14.43 9.34 1.38
N GLY A 271 13.88 10.34 2.06
CA GLY A 271 13.08 11.42 1.47
C GLY A 271 11.56 11.21 1.55
N ILE A 272 11.07 10.02 1.92
CA ILE A 272 9.63 9.74 2.06
C ILE A 272 9.36 9.16 3.45
N PRO A 273 8.25 9.52 4.14
CA PRO A 273 7.97 9.01 5.48
C PRO A 273 8.01 7.48 5.59
N ILE A 274 8.64 6.99 6.66
CA ILE A 274 8.60 5.57 7.04
C ILE A 274 7.18 5.26 7.54
N THR A 275 6.63 4.11 7.12
CA THR A 275 5.27 3.68 7.45
C THR A 275 5.25 2.56 8.48
N SER A 276 6.29 1.72 8.54
CA SER A 276 6.35 0.61 9.47
C SER A 276 7.77 0.10 9.70
N TYR A 277 7.92 -0.68 10.78
CA TYR A 277 9.11 -1.45 11.09
C TYR A 277 8.75 -2.91 11.36
N THR A 278 9.59 -3.84 10.91
CA THR A 278 9.41 -5.28 11.11
C THR A 278 10.66 -5.87 11.75
N ALA A 279 10.49 -6.55 12.89
CA ALA A 279 11.54 -7.37 13.49
C ALA A 279 11.39 -8.81 13.03
N SER A 280 12.49 -9.48 12.71
CA SER A 280 12.54 -10.90 12.31
C SER A 280 13.50 -11.68 13.20
N SER A 281 13.06 -12.83 13.72
CA SER A 281 13.88 -13.71 14.54
C SER A 281 14.73 -14.67 13.71
N ASN A 282 15.88 -15.04 14.24
CA ASN A 282 16.65 -16.21 13.82
C ASN A 282 17.02 -17.02 15.07
N PRO A 283 16.68 -18.33 15.15
CA PRO A 283 16.02 -19.14 14.12
C PRO A 283 14.52 -18.81 13.95
N GLY A 284 13.85 -19.50 13.02
CA GLY A 284 12.38 -19.53 12.88
C GLY A 284 11.75 -18.46 11.98
N GLY A 285 12.43 -17.32 11.74
CA GLY A 285 11.88 -16.27 10.87
C GLY A 285 10.60 -15.64 11.41
N ILE A 286 10.36 -15.70 12.72
CA ILE A 286 9.14 -15.21 13.35
C ILE A 286 9.20 -13.69 13.37
N THR A 287 8.11 -13.04 12.95
CA THR A 287 8.09 -11.58 12.77
C THR A 287 7.12 -10.86 13.69
N GLY A 288 7.50 -9.67 14.13
CA GLY A 288 6.60 -8.66 14.70
C GLY A 288 6.66 -7.39 13.87
N THR A 289 5.55 -6.66 13.75
CA THR A 289 5.48 -5.40 12.98
C THR A 289 4.79 -4.31 13.78
N VAL A 290 5.26 -3.07 13.62
CA VAL A 290 4.61 -1.87 14.17
C VAL A 290 4.47 -0.81 13.08
N SER A 291 3.31 -0.15 13.03
CA SER A 291 2.98 0.88 12.04
C SER A 291 3.19 2.27 12.62
N GLN A 292 4.43 2.76 12.55
CA GLN A 292 4.80 4.10 12.99
C GLN A 292 6.03 4.58 12.22
N ALA A 293 6.24 5.91 12.17
CA ALA A 293 7.37 6.51 11.47
C ALA A 293 8.64 6.64 12.32
N VAL A 294 8.49 6.67 13.64
CA VAL A 294 9.55 7.01 14.61
C VAL A 294 10.08 5.79 15.36
N ALA A 295 11.11 5.98 16.17
CA ALA A 295 11.68 4.96 17.05
C ALA A 295 10.62 4.35 18.00
N GLY A 296 10.82 3.10 18.43
CA GLY A 296 9.84 2.40 19.25
C GLY A 296 10.29 1.01 19.68
N VAL A 297 9.29 0.17 20.01
CA VAL A 297 9.49 -1.21 20.45
C VAL A 297 8.57 -2.13 19.65
N ILE A 298 9.13 -3.20 19.09
CA ILE A 298 8.40 -4.26 18.39
C ILE A 298 8.26 -5.43 19.35
N THR A 299 7.04 -5.94 19.54
CA THR A 299 6.85 -7.21 20.25
C THR A 299 6.78 -8.34 19.23
N VAL A 300 7.69 -9.31 19.34
CA VAL A 300 7.66 -10.56 18.57
C VAL A 300 7.05 -11.64 19.45
N THR A 301 6.03 -12.34 18.97
CA THR A 301 5.27 -13.37 19.70
C THR A 301 5.29 -14.69 18.94
N GLY A 302 5.05 -15.82 19.64
CA GLY A 302 5.07 -17.15 19.05
C GLY A 302 6.46 -17.80 19.02
N LEU A 303 7.40 -17.28 19.82
CA LEU A 303 8.72 -17.86 20.03
C LEU A 303 8.62 -19.16 20.84
N ALA A 304 9.55 -20.08 20.64
CA ALA A 304 9.66 -21.28 21.47
C ALA A 304 10.45 -20.98 22.74
N ALA A 305 9.90 -21.36 23.90
CA ALA A 305 10.56 -21.29 25.20
C ALA A 305 11.93 -22.00 25.16
N GLY A 306 12.91 -21.46 25.88
CA GLY A 306 14.25 -22.05 25.98
C GLY A 306 15.10 -21.98 24.71
N THR A 307 14.57 -21.42 23.61
CA THR A 307 15.32 -21.25 22.36
C THR A 307 15.99 -19.88 22.34
N ALA A 308 17.29 -19.85 22.05
CA ALA A 308 18.02 -18.60 21.86
C ALA A 308 17.69 -18.00 20.48
N TYR A 309 17.23 -16.75 20.46
CA TYR A 309 16.92 -16.00 19.25
C TYR A 309 17.79 -14.76 19.13
N THR A 310 18.21 -14.46 17.91
CA THR A 310 18.70 -13.15 17.50
C THR A 310 17.65 -12.44 16.66
N PHE A 311 17.69 -11.12 16.61
CA PHE A 311 16.71 -10.31 15.88
C PHE A 311 17.38 -9.33 14.94
N THR A 312 16.75 -9.10 13.79
CA THR A 312 17.06 -8.00 12.86
C THR A 312 15.80 -7.15 12.67
N VAL A 313 15.96 -5.87 12.36
CA VAL A 313 14.83 -4.94 12.10
C VAL A 313 15.00 -4.29 10.73
N THR A 314 13.91 -4.24 9.96
CA THR A 314 13.80 -3.47 8.70
C THR A 314 12.78 -2.34 8.86
N ALA A 315 12.93 -1.28 8.05
CA ALA A 315 11.98 -0.19 7.92
C ALA A 315 11.38 -0.16 6.51
N THR A 316 10.12 0.24 6.40
CA THR A 316 9.40 0.30 5.12
C THR A 316 8.88 1.71 4.87
N ASN A 317 9.05 2.19 3.63
CA ASN A 317 8.34 3.37 3.12
C ASN A 317 7.74 3.05 1.73
N ALA A 318 7.12 4.04 1.08
CA ALA A 318 6.51 3.84 -0.24
C ALA A 318 7.51 3.49 -1.37
N ALA A 319 8.81 3.74 -1.18
CA ALA A 319 9.86 3.35 -2.12
C ALA A 319 10.38 1.91 -1.89
N GLY A 320 10.10 1.30 -0.74
CA GLY A 320 10.43 -0.09 -0.45
C GLY A 320 10.91 -0.35 0.98
N ILE A 321 11.50 -1.53 1.17
CA ILE A 321 12.03 -2.03 2.44
C ILE A 321 13.53 -1.73 2.52
N SER A 322 14.01 -1.28 3.68
CA SER A 322 15.42 -1.04 3.95
C SER A 322 16.23 -2.34 3.97
N LEU A 323 17.57 -2.20 3.98
CA LEU A 323 18.43 -3.27 4.49
C LEU A 323 18.09 -3.55 5.97
N GLY A 324 18.33 -4.79 6.41
CA GLY A 324 18.19 -5.17 7.80
C GLY A 324 19.24 -4.51 8.68
N SER A 325 18.88 -4.25 9.94
CA SER A 325 19.85 -3.88 10.98
C SER A 325 20.92 -4.96 11.16
N ALA A 326 22.00 -4.61 11.88
CA ALA A 326 22.84 -5.63 12.50
C ALA A 326 22.01 -6.54 13.42
N SER A 327 22.42 -7.81 13.52
CA SER A 327 21.75 -8.77 14.40
C SER A 327 21.94 -8.39 15.88
N SER A 328 20.91 -8.61 16.69
CA SER A 328 21.01 -8.43 18.14
C SER A 328 21.95 -9.47 18.77
N ALA A 329 22.35 -9.22 20.02
CA ALA A 329 22.81 -10.30 20.88
C ALA A 329 21.69 -11.37 21.03
N PRO A 330 22.05 -12.65 21.22
CA PRO A 330 21.06 -13.69 21.44
C PRO A 330 20.31 -13.46 22.75
N VAL A 331 19.01 -13.71 22.75
CA VAL A 331 18.16 -13.74 23.93
C VAL A 331 17.39 -15.04 23.96
N THR A 332 17.33 -15.68 25.12
CA THR A 332 16.59 -16.92 25.33
C THR A 332 15.36 -16.59 26.16
N THR A 333 14.17 -17.00 25.73
CA THR A 333 12.98 -16.86 26.56
C THR A 333 12.98 -17.91 27.66
N ASP A 334 12.58 -17.53 28.87
CA ASP A 334 12.42 -18.46 29.99
C ASP A 334 11.09 -19.21 29.89
N TYR A 335 11.00 -20.35 30.55
CA TYR A 335 9.76 -21.10 30.69
C TYR A 335 8.89 -20.50 31.80
N SER A 336 7.58 -20.37 31.58
CA SER A 336 6.69 -19.89 32.64
C SER A 336 6.48 -20.96 33.70
N ILE A 337 6.26 -20.54 34.95
CA ILE A 337 5.78 -21.44 36.00
C ILE A 337 4.46 -22.10 35.55
N GLY A 338 4.41 -23.42 35.63
CA GLY A 338 3.30 -24.27 35.19
C GLY A 338 3.41 -24.80 33.77
N SER A 339 4.33 -24.28 32.94
CA SER A 339 4.60 -24.80 31.61
C SER A 339 5.33 -26.15 31.66
N THR A 340 5.33 -26.87 30.54
CA THR A 340 6.14 -28.10 30.39
C THR A 340 7.58 -27.72 30.02
N GLY A 341 8.52 -28.07 30.90
CA GLY A 341 9.95 -27.85 30.69
C GLY A 341 10.57 -28.84 29.68
N PRO A 342 11.86 -28.68 29.36
CA PRO A 342 12.55 -29.49 28.35
C PRO A 342 12.70 -30.97 28.73
N GLY A 343 12.61 -31.31 30.02
CA GLY A 343 12.57 -32.71 30.47
C GLY A 343 11.16 -33.30 30.50
N GLY A 344 10.16 -32.59 29.99
CA GLY A 344 8.75 -32.99 30.04
C GLY A 344 8.13 -32.86 31.43
N GLY A 345 8.86 -32.27 32.38
CA GLY A 345 8.36 -31.96 33.71
C GLY A 345 7.55 -30.67 33.73
N VAL A 346 7.01 -30.31 34.90
CA VAL A 346 6.30 -29.04 35.09
C VAL A 346 7.23 -28.04 35.76
N VAL A 347 7.40 -26.88 35.15
CA VAL A 347 8.24 -25.80 35.69
C VAL A 347 7.59 -25.22 36.94
N PHE A 348 8.32 -25.22 38.06
CA PHE A 348 7.81 -24.71 39.34
C PHE A 348 8.64 -23.57 39.90
N TYR A 349 9.81 -23.31 39.33
CA TYR A 349 10.70 -22.22 39.71
C TYR A 349 11.39 -21.67 38.47
N SER A 350 11.47 -20.35 38.39
CA SER A 350 12.16 -19.62 37.33
C SER A 350 12.88 -18.41 37.93
N SER A 351 14.10 -18.12 37.47
CA SER A 351 14.92 -17.01 37.95
C SER A 351 15.68 -16.37 36.79
N SER A 352 15.40 -15.09 36.52
CA SER A 352 16.12 -14.29 35.52
C SER A 352 17.60 -14.11 35.85
N ASN A 353 17.93 -14.09 37.15
CA ASN A 353 19.32 -14.03 37.60
C ASN A 353 20.04 -15.37 37.43
N GLY A 354 19.31 -16.48 37.32
CA GLY A 354 19.84 -17.84 37.29
C GLY A 354 20.51 -18.27 38.61
N PHE A 355 20.74 -19.57 38.75
CA PHE A 355 21.37 -20.21 39.90
C PHE A 355 22.36 -21.30 39.47
N THR A 356 23.20 -21.75 40.40
CA THR A 356 24.17 -22.82 40.14
C THR A 356 23.54 -24.15 40.49
N SER A 357 23.42 -25.04 39.51
CA SER A 357 23.02 -26.43 39.68
C SER A 357 23.63 -27.23 38.53
N THR A 358 23.46 -28.54 38.55
CA THR A 358 23.93 -29.43 37.49
C THR A 358 22.73 -30.14 36.89
N GLY A 359 22.53 -29.90 35.59
CA GLY A 359 21.53 -30.54 34.76
C GLY A 359 22.02 -30.56 33.32
N SER A 360 21.66 -31.59 32.57
CA SER A 360 22.14 -31.85 31.20
C SER A 360 21.66 -30.80 30.20
N ALA A 361 20.55 -30.10 30.50
CA ALA A 361 20.07 -28.97 29.72
C ALA A 361 20.61 -27.62 30.22
N CYS A 362 21.31 -27.61 31.35
CA CYS A 362 21.92 -26.41 31.93
C CYS A 362 23.34 -26.23 31.37
N GLY A 363 23.56 -25.19 30.58
CA GLY A 363 24.86 -24.94 29.93
C GLY A 363 25.94 -24.45 30.90
N THR A 364 25.74 -23.26 31.49
CA THR A 364 26.68 -22.64 32.46
C THR A 364 25.99 -22.16 33.73
N ARG A 365 24.71 -21.77 33.64
CA ARG A 365 23.88 -21.28 34.74
C ARG A 365 22.44 -21.68 34.44
N CYS A 366 21.77 -22.26 35.43
CA CYS A 366 20.41 -22.77 35.24
C CYS A 366 19.42 -21.65 35.58
N HIS A 367 18.30 -21.61 34.88
CA HIS A 367 17.29 -20.59 35.09
C HIS A 367 16.00 -21.16 35.66
N ASN A 368 15.76 -22.45 35.46
CA ASN A 368 14.49 -23.07 35.77
C ASN A 368 14.67 -24.41 36.50
N LEU A 369 13.67 -24.76 37.31
CA LEU A 369 13.49 -26.10 37.87
C LEU A 369 12.15 -26.67 37.42
N GLU A 370 12.17 -27.92 36.95
CA GLU A 370 10.97 -28.70 36.65
C GLU A 370 10.86 -29.88 37.60
N ALA A 371 9.63 -30.25 37.96
CA ALA A 371 9.34 -31.50 38.65
C ALA A 371 8.83 -32.54 37.65
N ALA A 372 9.21 -33.79 37.84
CA ALA A 372 8.74 -34.90 37.02
C ALA A 372 7.21 -34.95 37.04
N THR A 373 6.57 -35.48 36.00
CA THR A 373 5.10 -35.66 35.95
C THR A 373 4.65 -37.04 36.45
N ALA A 374 5.57 -37.98 36.62
CA ALA A 374 5.30 -39.34 37.11
C ALA A 374 4.78 -39.34 38.57
N SER A 375 3.89 -40.29 38.88
CA SER A 375 3.35 -40.45 40.25
C SER A 375 4.47 -40.50 41.28
N PRO A 376 4.38 -39.71 42.37
CA PRO A 376 5.39 -39.73 43.41
C PRO A 376 5.42 -41.10 44.07
N VAL A 377 6.58 -41.48 44.62
CA VAL A 377 6.79 -42.79 45.25
C VAL A 377 7.04 -42.59 46.75
N LEU A 378 6.42 -43.41 47.60
CA LEU A 378 6.67 -43.40 49.04
C LEU A 378 7.97 -44.14 49.33
N LEU A 379 8.96 -43.43 49.85
CA LEU A 379 10.28 -43.97 50.16
C LEU A 379 10.82 -43.38 51.45
N ASN A 380 11.68 -44.15 52.11
CA ASN A 380 12.52 -43.64 53.18
C ASN A 380 13.58 -42.72 52.58
N TRP A 381 14.03 -41.71 53.33
CA TRP A 381 15.10 -40.81 52.88
C TRP A 381 16.38 -41.62 52.62
N CYS A 382 16.72 -42.47 53.59
CA CYS A 382 17.85 -43.41 53.55
C CYS A 382 17.56 -44.60 54.47
N ASN A 383 17.88 -45.83 54.04
CA ASN A 383 17.58 -47.05 54.80
C ASN A 383 18.58 -47.37 55.93
N TYR A 384 19.65 -46.59 56.13
CA TYR A 384 20.67 -46.82 57.18
C TYR A 384 21.14 -45.52 57.84
N TYR A 385 21.30 -45.54 59.18
CA TYR A 385 21.93 -44.52 60.07
C TYR A 385 23.38 -44.94 60.33
N PRO A 386 24.45 -44.09 60.46
CA PRO A 386 24.49 -42.65 60.75
C PRO A 386 25.63 -41.93 59.96
N LYS A 387 25.46 -41.65 58.67
CA LYS A 387 26.41 -40.79 57.95
C LYS A 387 25.83 -39.38 57.81
N ALA A 388 26.44 -38.44 58.53
CA ALA A 388 26.15 -37.02 58.32
C ALA A 388 26.67 -36.61 56.93
N ILE A 389 25.79 -36.02 56.14
CA ILE A 389 26.07 -35.51 54.81
C ILE A 389 25.76 -34.03 54.92
N TYR A 390 26.80 -33.19 54.92
CA TYR A 390 26.59 -31.75 55.01
C TYR A 390 25.98 -31.27 53.68
N THR A 391 24.69 -30.95 53.73
CA THR A 391 23.89 -30.52 52.58
C THR A 391 23.52 -29.05 52.73
N SER A 392 23.54 -28.32 51.62
CA SER A 392 23.00 -26.96 51.59
C SER A 392 21.47 -26.97 51.52
N THR A 393 20.82 -25.90 51.94
CA THR A 393 19.38 -25.71 51.72
C THR A 393 19.09 -24.95 50.44
N ALA A 394 20.08 -24.23 49.90
CA ALA A 394 19.90 -23.23 48.86
C ALA A 394 19.29 -23.78 47.56
N ILE A 395 18.64 -22.91 46.79
CA ILE A 395 18.25 -23.18 45.40
C ILE A 395 19.49 -23.58 44.59
N GLY A 396 19.40 -24.70 43.89
CA GLY A 396 20.45 -25.30 43.07
C GLY A 396 21.27 -26.39 43.77
N SER A 397 21.15 -26.53 45.10
CA SER A 397 21.91 -27.54 45.85
C SER A 397 21.31 -28.94 45.83
N GLY A 398 20.07 -29.11 45.35
CA GLY A 398 19.36 -30.38 45.44
C GLY A 398 20.08 -31.55 44.75
N PHE A 399 20.70 -31.29 43.59
CA PHE A 399 21.48 -32.31 42.87
C PHE A 399 22.67 -32.78 43.69
N GLU A 400 23.51 -31.86 44.14
CA GLU A 400 24.73 -32.19 44.87
C GLU A 400 24.40 -32.88 46.20
N ASN A 401 23.36 -32.40 46.89
CA ASN A 401 22.86 -33.06 48.09
C ASN A 401 22.41 -34.50 47.80
N THR A 402 21.69 -34.73 46.69
CA THR A 402 21.22 -36.06 46.27
C THR A 402 22.39 -36.96 45.90
N ARG A 403 23.40 -36.44 45.22
CA ARG A 403 24.63 -37.16 44.88
C ARG A 403 25.38 -37.61 46.12
N LEU A 404 25.55 -36.71 47.08
CA LEU A 404 26.18 -37.02 48.35
C LEU A 404 25.34 -38.04 49.15
N MET A 405 24.01 -37.91 49.14
CA MET A 405 23.08 -38.89 49.72
C MET A 405 23.26 -40.28 49.13
N ALA A 406 23.32 -40.39 47.80
CA ALA A 406 23.55 -41.65 47.11
C ALA A 406 24.90 -42.30 47.44
N ALA A 407 25.94 -41.49 47.70
CA ALA A 407 27.26 -41.96 48.10
C ALA A 407 27.40 -42.24 49.61
N GLY A 408 26.55 -41.61 50.42
CA GLY A 408 26.63 -41.64 51.88
C GLY A 408 25.71 -42.67 52.54
N CYS A 409 24.58 -43.00 51.91
CA CYS A 409 23.81 -44.18 52.23
C CYS A 409 24.59 -45.44 51.82
N ASP A 410 24.47 -46.55 52.55
CA ASP A 410 25.08 -47.82 52.14
C ASP A 410 24.79 -48.07 50.66
N ALA A 411 25.74 -48.69 49.92
CA ALA A 411 25.65 -48.86 48.47
C ALA A 411 24.34 -49.53 47.98
N GLY A 412 23.53 -50.10 48.89
CA GLY A 412 22.16 -50.59 48.69
C GLY A 412 21.01 -49.66 49.16
N ALA A 413 21.20 -48.79 50.15
CA ALA A 413 20.16 -48.21 51.02
C ALA A 413 19.65 -46.79 50.66
N GLY A 414 20.14 -46.15 49.58
CA GLY A 414 19.72 -44.81 49.17
C GLY A 414 18.34 -44.75 48.48
N ASN A 415 17.26 -45.15 49.15
CA ASN A 415 15.95 -45.32 48.52
C ASN A 415 15.45 -44.07 47.77
N SER A 416 15.44 -42.91 48.44
CA SER A 416 14.96 -41.67 47.81
C SER A 416 15.85 -41.20 46.65
N ALA A 417 17.17 -41.40 46.72
CA ALA A 417 18.09 -41.11 45.60
C ALA A 417 17.88 -42.06 44.42
N ARG A 418 17.53 -43.33 44.67
CA ARG A 418 17.26 -44.30 43.58
C ARG A 418 16.02 -43.94 42.77
N ALA A 419 15.06 -43.23 43.35
CA ALA A 419 13.88 -42.75 42.64
C ALA A 419 14.16 -41.55 41.73
N THR A 420 15.39 -41.02 41.73
CA THR A 420 15.78 -39.88 40.89
C THR A 420 16.35 -40.30 39.54
N THR A 421 16.10 -41.54 39.09
CA THR A 421 16.21 -41.91 37.68
C THR A 421 14.79 -42.07 37.16
N THR A 422 14.35 -41.20 36.25
CA THR A 422 12.97 -41.26 35.73
C THR A 422 12.90 -41.05 34.23
N THR A 423 11.90 -41.69 33.63
CA THR A 423 11.54 -41.56 32.22
C THR A 423 10.30 -40.69 32.13
N VAL A 424 10.42 -39.55 31.47
CA VAL A 424 9.31 -38.62 31.25
C VAL A 424 9.11 -38.49 29.75
N ALA A 425 7.86 -38.65 29.30
CA ALA A 425 7.49 -38.61 27.88
C ALA A 425 8.35 -39.55 26.99
N GLY A 426 8.75 -40.72 27.50
CA GLY A 426 9.54 -41.70 26.75
C GLY A 426 11.05 -41.43 26.70
N VAL A 427 11.53 -40.34 27.33
CA VAL A 427 12.95 -40.02 27.43
C VAL A 427 13.43 -40.23 28.86
N THR A 428 14.47 -41.04 29.04
CA THR A 428 15.11 -41.22 30.35
C THR A 428 16.17 -40.15 30.53
N PHE A 429 16.06 -39.38 31.60
CA PHE A 429 17.11 -38.44 32.00
C PHE A 429 17.81 -38.95 33.26
N SER A 430 19.12 -38.76 33.33
CA SER A 430 19.99 -39.25 34.41
C SER A 430 20.31 -38.19 35.46
N ASP A 431 19.82 -36.96 35.27
CA ASP A 431 20.10 -35.76 36.05
C ASP A 431 18.90 -35.31 36.90
N TRP A 432 17.91 -36.17 37.12
CA TRP A 432 16.86 -35.92 38.10
C TRP A 432 17.41 -36.10 39.52
N PHE A 433 16.88 -35.33 40.48
CA PHE A 433 17.34 -35.33 41.87
C PHE A 433 16.23 -35.01 42.87
N LEU A 434 16.50 -35.19 44.16
CA LEU A 434 15.59 -34.82 45.24
C LEU A 434 15.78 -33.32 45.57
N PRO A 435 14.72 -32.50 45.58
CA PRO A 435 14.86 -31.05 45.75
C PRO A 435 15.45 -30.70 47.13
N SER A 436 16.29 -29.68 47.22
CA SER A 436 16.73 -29.11 48.50
C SER A 436 15.57 -28.50 49.28
N LYS A 437 15.78 -28.13 50.54
CA LYS A 437 14.76 -27.46 51.36
C LYS A 437 14.21 -26.20 50.69
N ASP A 438 15.06 -25.35 50.12
CA ASP A 438 14.61 -24.10 49.51
C ASP A 438 13.95 -24.36 48.14
N GLU A 439 14.39 -25.39 47.39
CA GLU A 439 13.75 -25.81 46.13
C GLU A 439 12.36 -26.40 46.38
N LEU A 440 12.24 -27.26 47.38
CA LEU A 440 10.95 -27.79 47.82
C LEU A 440 10.05 -26.69 48.39
N THR A 441 10.66 -25.63 48.95
CA THR A 441 9.93 -24.45 49.42
C THR A 441 9.39 -23.61 48.28
N ALA A 442 10.22 -23.35 47.27
CA ALA A 442 9.85 -22.66 46.04
C ALA A 442 8.77 -23.41 45.28
N TYR A 443 8.85 -24.74 45.22
CA TYR A 443 7.79 -25.57 44.67
C TYR A 443 6.46 -25.27 45.36
N ALA A 444 6.43 -25.23 46.69
CA ALA A 444 5.19 -25.05 47.43
C ALA A 444 4.43 -23.76 47.12
N GLN A 445 5.17 -22.69 46.81
CA GLN A 445 4.60 -21.41 46.43
C GLN A 445 3.84 -21.49 45.10
N ASN A 446 4.17 -22.49 44.28
CA ASN A 446 3.65 -22.66 42.92
C ASN A 446 2.87 -23.97 42.71
N VAL A 447 2.45 -24.66 43.78
CA VAL A 447 1.77 -25.98 43.71
C VAL A 447 0.49 -25.95 42.87
N ALA A 448 -0.26 -24.85 42.89
CA ALA A 448 -1.49 -24.70 42.10
C ALA A 448 -1.20 -24.64 40.58
N ALA A 449 -0.03 -24.16 40.19
CA ALA A 449 0.44 -24.15 38.80
C ALA A 449 1.29 -25.39 38.45
N GLY A 450 1.93 -26.03 39.44
CA GLY A 450 2.98 -27.04 39.30
C GLY A 450 2.56 -28.49 39.00
N GLY A 451 1.30 -28.76 38.69
CA GLY A 451 0.89 -30.05 38.13
C GLY A 451 0.89 -31.24 39.11
N GLY A 452 0.21 -31.09 40.25
CA GLY A 452 -0.36 -32.25 40.96
C GLY A 452 0.59 -33.06 41.83
N PHE A 453 0.94 -32.52 43.00
CA PHE A 453 1.29 -33.37 44.13
C PHE A 453 0.08 -34.14 44.64
N VAL A 454 0.31 -35.38 45.06
CA VAL A 454 -0.60 -36.10 45.96
C VAL A 454 -0.47 -35.48 47.35
N ALA A 455 -1.58 -35.33 48.08
CA ALA A 455 -1.55 -34.83 49.45
C ALA A 455 -0.67 -35.75 50.34
N GLY A 456 0.21 -35.14 51.13
CA GLY A 456 1.14 -35.85 52.00
C GLY A 456 2.48 -35.13 52.20
N ASN A 457 3.37 -35.75 52.96
CA ASN A 457 4.72 -35.25 53.25
C ASN A 457 5.70 -35.66 52.14
N TYR A 458 6.56 -34.74 51.73
CA TYR A 458 7.59 -34.95 50.71
C TYR A 458 8.97 -34.73 51.28
N TRP A 459 9.89 -35.61 50.93
CA TRP A 459 11.29 -35.46 51.30
C TRP A 459 11.96 -34.33 50.53
N SER A 460 12.85 -33.61 51.22
CA SER A 460 13.89 -32.81 50.59
C SER A 460 15.25 -33.50 50.71
N SER A 461 16.23 -33.12 49.90
CA SER A 461 17.62 -33.57 50.03
C SER A 461 18.40 -32.87 51.14
N SER A 462 17.79 -31.94 51.88
CA SER A 462 18.44 -31.21 52.97
C SER A 462 18.32 -31.96 54.29
N GLN A 463 19.47 -32.23 54.91
CA GLN A 463 19.59 -32.90 56.19
C GLN A 463 19.45 -31.91 57.36
N GLY A 464 18.69 -32.27 58.40
CA GLY A 464 18.57 -31.48 59.64
C GLY A 464 19.57 -31.87 60.73
N GLY A 465 20.14 -33.07 60.62
CA GLY A 465 21.07 -33.69 61.57
C GLY A 465 21.37 -35.14 61.12
N PRO A 466 22.34 -35.86 61.74
CA PRO A 466 22.81 -37.20 61.30
C PRO A 466 21.70 -38.20 60.94
N ASP A 467 20.57 -38.02 61.60
CA ASP A 467 19.50 -38.97 61.76
C ASP A 467 18.20 -38.50 61.07
N ASN A 468 18.07 -37.20 60.80
CA ASN A 468 16.83 -36.63 60.29
C ASN A 468 17.05 -35.84 58.99
N ALA A 469 16.01 -35.76 58.17
CA ALA A 469 15.98 -34.96 56.96
C ALA A 469 14.78 -34.03 56.98
N TYR A 470 14.88 -32.93 56.25
CA TYR A 470 13.76 -31.99 56.15
C TYR A 470 12.70 -32.52 55.20
N PHE A 471 11.43 -32.39 55.59
CA PHE A 471 10.27 -32.68 54.77
C PHE A 471 9.33 -31.48 54.68
N ARG A 472 8.47 -31.50 53.67
CA ARG A 472 7.34 -30.57 53.56
C ARG A 472 6.06 -31.28 53.14
N GLY A 473 4.97 -30.97 53.84
CA GLY A 473 3.63 -31.50 53.63
C GLY A 473 2.78 -30.62 52.71
N TYR A 474 1.99 -31.29 51.86
CA TYR A 474 1.00 -30.69 50.97
C TYR A 474 -0.41 -31.23 51.24
N PRO A 475 -1.46 -30.41 51.14
CA PRO A 475 -1.44 -28.96 50.87
C PRO A 475 -1.21 -28.12 52.13
N ASN A 476 -1.19 -28.74 53.31
CA ASN A 476 -1.27 -28.05 54.61
C ASN A 476 -0.02 -27.24 54.98
N GLY A 477 1.05 -27.32 54.19
CA GLY A 477 2.28 -26.53 54.36
C GLY A 477 3.13 -26.91 55.56
N ASN A 478 2.74 -27.94 56.34
CA ASN A 478 3.51 -28.43 57.48
C ASN A 478 4.93 -28.77 57.04
N SER A 479 5.92 -28.44 57.86
CA SER A 479 7.31 -28.73 57.53
C SER A 479 8.11 -28.91 58.79
N GLY A 480 9.18 -29.68 58.69
CA GLY A 480 10.02 -30.00 59.83
C GLY A 480 11.09 -31.00 59.43
N SER A 481 11.69 -31.62 60.43
CA SER A 481 12.61 -32.74 60.23
C SER A 481 12.03 -33.99 60.85
N ASP A 482 12.18 -35.11 60.16
CA ASP A 482 11.73 -36.42 60.64
C ASP A 482 12.84 -37.45 60.42
N TRP A 483 12.75 -38.57 61.13
CA TRP A 483 13.67 -39.70 61.07
C TRP A 483 13.81 -40.16 59.61
N LYS A 484 15.05 -40.39 59.15
CA LYS A 484 15.32 -40.81 57.76
C LYS A 484 14.65 -42.14 57.37
N LEU A 485 14.22 -42.91 58.36
CA LEU A 485 13.49 -44.18 58.21
C LEU A 485 11.97 -44.00 58.00
N SER A 486 11.45 -42.79 58.14
CA SER A 486 10.03 -42.48 57.87
C SER A 486 9.75 -42.52 56.35
N GLY A 487 8.63 -43.10 55.95
CA GLY A 487 8.23 -43.17 54.54
C GLY A 487 7.48 -41.92 54.11
N PHE A 488 8.08 -41.09 53.25
CA PHE A 488 7.45 -39.90 52.67
C PHE A 488 7.54 -39.91 51.14
N TRP A 489 6.73 -39.08 50.50
CA TRP A 489 6.67 -38.98 49.06
C TRP A 489 7.97 -38.39 48.49
N VAL A 490 8.43 -38.94 47.39
CA VAL A 490 9.56 -38.43 46.62
C VAL A 490 9.05 -38.00 45.25
N ARG A 491 9.39 -36.77 44.86
CA ARG A 491 9.15 -36.25 43.53
C ARG A 491 10.47 -35.70 42.97
N PRO A 492 11.05 -36.38 41.98
CA PRO A 492 12.29 -35.92 41.38
C PRO A 492 12.08 -34.57 40.69
N VAL A 493 13.08 -33.71 40.81
CA VAL A 493 13.18 -32.42 40.11
C VAL A 493 14.44 -32.38 39.25
N ARG A 494 14.48 -31.46 38.30
CA ARG A 494 15.58 -31.29 37.36
C ARG A 494 15.83 -29.81 37.10
N ALA A 495 17.09 -29.43 36.95
CA ALA A 495 17.51 -28.07 36.64
C ALA A 495 17.89 -27.93 35.16
N PHE A 496 17.55 -26.79 34.56
CA PHE A 496 17.87 -26.48 33.17
C PHE A 496 18.03 -24.98 32.92
#